data_AF-A0A3Q4ICN0-F1
#
_entry.id   AF-A0A3Q4ICN0-F1
#
_cell.length_a   1.000
_cell.length_b   1.000
_cell.length_c   1.000
_cell.angle_alpha   90.00
_cell.angle_beta   90.00
_cell.angle_gamma   90.00
#
_symmetry.space_group_name_H-M   'P 1'
#
loop_
_entity.id
_entity.type
_entity.pdbx_description
1 polymer ?
#
loop_
_entity_poly.entity_id
_entity_poly.type
_entity_poly.pdbx_seq_one_letter_code
_entity_poly.pdbx_strand_id
1 'polypeptide(L)'
;VELKSLLQGLEQRLTQLSNDVLILEKEDDRGLYGVLSLYLIENEMNEIKQLIDKLDSTTQEHQILAASATRQLEIMKTEMKALEKFDTMQVIKGRQTIEVLRTDLDSCKKEVKALTQRYNSKANFCHLEECYPYTDLDLATDESGVWVVFTTSLDFGNMILSKVEEGEPPALGKTWQTSVYKQAVTNTFMACGVLYATRYVNQELEEIFYSFNTVTGKERFNLGIFISKISPNIQALNYSPVDQTLHVYSDSNMVYYKVIL
;
A
#
# COMPACT_ATOMS: atom_id res chain seq x y z
N VAL A 1 -32.96 -41.91 27.92
CA VAL A 1 -33.01 -42.82 29.08
C VAL A 1 -34.45 -43.16 29.43
N GLU A 2 -35.33 -42.16 29.50
CA GLU A 2 -36.77 -42.31 29.83
C GLU A 2 -37.58 -43.18 28.86
N LEU A 3 -37.43 -43.01 27.54
CA LEU A 3 -38.17 -43.81 26.54
C LEU A 3 -37.84 -45.31 26.61
N LYS A 4 -36.56 -45.63 26.89
CA LYS A 4 -36.07 -47.00 27.03
C LYS A 4 -36.61 -47.66 28.30
N SER A 5 -36.72 -46.90 29.40
CA SER A 5 -37.35 -47.39 30.64
C SER A 5 -38.85 -47.58 30.49
N LEU A 6 -39.55 -46.72 29.74
CA LEU A 6 -40.99 -46.86 29.49
C LEU A 6 -41.29 -48.11 28.62
N LEU A 7 -40.51 -48.34 27.56
CA LEU A 7 -40.61 -49.54 26.73
C LEU A 7 -40.37 -50.82 27.54
N GLN A 8 -39.31 -50.84 28.35
CA GLN A 8 -38.99 -51.99 29.19
C GLN A 8 -40.08 -52.27 30.25
N GLY A 9 -40.64 -51.22 30.85
CA GLY A 9 -41.75 -51.34 31.80
C GLY A 9 -43.04 -51.85 31.15
N LEU A 10 -43.34 -51.42 29.93
CA LEU A 10 -44.47 -51.91 29.15
C LEU A 10 -44.31 -53.39 28.78
N GLU A 11 -43.12 -53.80 28.34
CA GLU A 11 -42.80 -55.20 27.99
C GLU A 11 -42.95 -56.14 29.19
N GLN A 12 -42.46 -55.72 30.36
CA GLN A 12 -42.60 -56.48 31.61
C GLN A 12 -44.06 -56.66 32.01
N ARG A 13 -44.87 -55.59 31.96
CA ARG A 13 -46.29 -55.66 32.34
C ARG A 13 -47.15 -56.42 31.35
N LEU A 14 -46.89 -56.32 30.05
CA LEU A 14 -47.57 -57.15 29.05
C LEU A 14 -47.28 -58.64 29.27
N THR A 15 -46.04 -58.97 29.64
CA THR A 15 -45.66 -60.35 29.99
C THR A 15 -46.38 -60.83 31.25
N GLN A 16 -46.47 -59.98 32.28
CA GLN A 16 -47.20 -60.27 33.51
C GLN A 16 -48.70 -60.48 33.25
N LEU A 17 -49.35 -59.55 32.55
CA LEU A 17 -50.76 -59.66 32.15
C LEU A 17 -51.04 -60.93 31.36
N SER A 18 -50.16 -61.30 30.42
CA SER A 18 -50.31 -62.54 29.64
C SER A 18 -50.25 -63.79 30.52
N ASN A 19 -49.41 -63.81 31.55
CA ASN A 19 -49.34 -64.92 32.49
C ASN A 19 -50.59 -64.97 33.38
N ASP A 20 -51.06 -63.81 33.85
CA ASP A 20 -52.23 -63.70 34.72
C ASP A 20 -53.51 -64.15 33.99
N VAL A 21 -53.66 -63.78 32.72
CA VAL A 21 -54.77 -64.25 31.85
C VAL A 21 -54.69 -65.77 31.60
N LEU A 22 -53.49 -66.32 31.36
CA LEU A 22 -53.29 -67.76 31.16
C LEU A 22 -53.61 -68.61 32.39
N ILE A 23 -53.39 -68.07 33.59
CA ILE A 23 -53.77 -68.73 34.85
C ILE A 23 -55.30 -68.79 34.95
N LEU A 24 -55.97 -67.68 34.63
CA LEU A 24 -57.44 -67.61 34.63
C LEU A 24 -58.13 -68.52 33.61
N GLU A 25 -57.51 -68.74 32.44
CA GLU A 25 -58.02 -69.72 31.45
C GLU A 25 -57.95 -71.18 31.95
N LYS A 26 -57.13 -71.46 32.97
CA LYS A 26 -56.86 -72.82 33.49
C LYS A 26 -57.54 -73.13 34.83
N GLU A 27 -58.05 -72.12 35.53
CA GLU A 27 -58.75 -72.28 36.81
C GLU A 27 -60.24 -72.70 36.60
N ASP A 28 -60.62 -73.91 37.05
CA ASP A 28 -62.01 -74.41 37.04
C ASP A 28 -62.70 -74.14 38.39
N ASP A 29 -63.23 -72.92 38.53
CA ASP A 29 -63.50 -72.35 39.86
C ASP A 29 -64.95 -72.38 40.35
N ARG A 30 -65.85 -73.13 39.70
CA ARG A 30 -67.28 -73.29 40.10
C ARG A 30 -67.96 -71.99 40.59
N GLY A 31 -67.55 -70.83 40.06
CA GLY A 31 -68.19 -69.52 40.26
C GLY A 31 -67.77 -68.63 41.43
N LEU A 32 -66.70 -68.92 42.22
CA LEU A 32 -66.41 -68.13 43.44
C LEU A 32 -65.21 -67.15 43.38
N TYR A 33 -64.23 -67.32 42.48
CA TYR A 33 -62.99 -66.50 42.44
C TYR A 33 -62.83 -65.58 41.20
N GLY A 34 -63.67 -65.73 40.17
CA GLY A 34 -63.49 -65.02 38.88
C GLY A 34 -63.59 -63.49 38.92
N VAL A 35 -64.35 -62.89 39.85
CA VAL A 35 -64.53 -61.43 39.90
C VAL A 35 -63.28 -60.71 40.39
N LEU A 36 -62.57 -61.25 41.39
CA LEU A 36 -61.35 -60.65 41.92
C LEU A 36 -60.22 -60.67 40.89
N SER A 37 -60.09 -61.77 40.17
CA SER A 37 -59.07 -61.94 39.12
C SER A 37 -59.37 -61.10 37.87
N LEU A 38 -60.64 -60.91 37.51
CA LEU A 38 -61.04 -59.96 36.47
C LEU A 38 -60.74 -58.51 36.86
N TYR A 39 -60.94 -58.14 38.13
CA TYR A 39 -60.59 -56.80 38.63
C TYR A 39 -59.07 -56.57 38.63
N LEU A 40 -58.28 -57.61 38.91
CA LEU A 40 -56.82 -57.58 38.81
C LEU A 40 -56.36 -57.32 37.37
N ILE A 41 -56.92 -58.05 36.40
CA ILE A 41 -56.68 -57.82 34.97
C ILE A 41 -57.05 -56.40 34.57
N GLU A 42 -58.23 -55.92 34.97
CA GLU A 42 -58.70 -54.58 34.63
C GLU A 42 -57.74 -53.49 35.14
N ASN A 43 -57.20 -53.67 36.35
CA ASN A 43 -56.19 -52.76 36.89
C ASN A 43 -54.87 -52.81 36.11
N GLU A 44 -54.34 -54.00 35.79
CA GLU A 44 -53.13 -54.15 34.98
C GLU A 44 -53.31 -53.58 33.57
N MET A 45 -54.47 -53.76 32.94
CA MET A 45 -54.80 -53.16 31.66
C MET A 45 -54.84 -51.63 31.72
N ASN A 46 -55.35 -51.05 32.81
CA ASN A 46 -55.32 -49.60 33.01
C ASN A 46 -53.90 -49.06 33.19
N GLU A 47 -53.05 -49.77 33.94
CA GLU A 47 -51.65 -49.39 34.13
C GLU A 47 -50.83 -49.52 32.82
N ILE A 48 -51.09 -50.57 32.02
CA ILE A 48 -50.53 -50.72 30.67
C ILE A 48 -50.99 -49.59 29.74
N LYS A 49 -52.28 -49.23 29.78
CA LYS A 49 -52.82 -48.13 28.98
C LYS A 49 -52.15 -46.80 29.32
N GLN A 50 -51.96 -46.49 30.61
CA GLN A 50 -51.25 -45.29 31.04
C GLN A 50 -49.79 -45.26 30.56
N LEU A 51 -49.11 -46.42 30.54
CA LEU A 51 -47.76 -46.53 29.99
C LEU A 51 -47.73 -46.31 28.48
N ILE A 52 -48.71 -46.81 27.74
CA ILE A 52 -48.85 -46.59 26.29
C ILE A 52 -49.10 -45.11 26.01
N ASP A 53 -50.05 -44.48 26.70
CA ASP A 53 -50.38 -43.05 26.51
C ASP A 53 -49.16 -42.16 26.83
N LYS A 54 -48.43 -42.47 27.91
CA LYS A 54 -47.20 -41.77 28.27
C LYS A 54 -46.12 -41.98 27.22
N LEU A 55 -45.92 -43.21 26.75
CA LEU A 55 -44.94 -43.54 25.70
C LEU A 55 -45.24 -42.79 24.39
N ASP A 56 -46.51 -42.70 24.00
CA ASP A 56 -46.94 -41.99 22.78
C ASP A 56 -46.66 -40.49 22.90
N SER A 57 -47.01 -39.87 24.02
CA SER A 57 -46.72 -38.45 24.29
C SER A 57 -45.22 -38.14 24.24
N THR A 58 -44.37 -38.97 24.90
CA THR A 58 -42.91 -38.78 24.92
C THR A 58 -42.29 -39.02 23.53
N THR A 59 -42.84 -39.96 22.75
CA THR A 59 -42.38 -40.23 21.38
C THR A 59 -42.69 -39.05 20.47
N GLN A 60 -43.89 -38.48 20.57
CA GLN A 60 -44.30 -37.33 19.78
C GLN A 60 -43.50 -36.06 20.14
N GLU A 61 -43.23 -35.82 21.42
CA GLU A 61 -42.34 -34.74 21.86
C GLU A 61 -40.92 -34.89 21.28
N HIS A 62 -40.35 -36.10 21.33
CA HIS A 62 -39.03 -36.35 20.75
C HIS A 62 -39.02 -36.20 19.22
N GLN A 63 -40.10 -36.56 18.51
CA GLN A 63 -40.22 -36.32 17.08
C GLN A 63 -40.24 -34.83 16.75
N ILE A 64 -40.98 -34.01 17.52
CA ILE A 64 -41.02 -32.55 17.34
C ILE A 64 -39.65 -31.94 17.63
N LEU A 65 -38.98 -32.36 18.71
CA LEU A 65 -37.63 -31.92 19.05
C LEU A 65 -36.62 -32.29 17.96
N ALA A 66 -36.69 -33.51 17.43
CA ALA A 66 -35.84 -33.95 16.34
C ALA A 66 -36.07 -33.14 15.05
N ALA A 67 -37.33 -32.88 14.69
CA ALA A 67 -37.66 -32.05 13.53
C ALA A 67 -37.17 -30.60 13.71
N SER A 68 -37.32 -30.03 14.90
CA SER A 68 -36.82 -28.69 15.25
C SER A 68 -35.29 -28.61 15.18
N ALA A 69 -34.59 -29.57 15.77
CA ALA A 69 -33.12 -29.65 15.71
C ALA A 69 -32.62 -29.80 14.27
N THR A 70 -33.29 -30.63 13.45
CA THR A 70 -32.95 -30.80 12.03
C THR A 70 -33.12 -29.48 11.25
N ARG A 71 -34.21 -28.75 11.53
CA ARG A 71 -34.45 -27.43 10.92
C ARG A 71 -33.38 -26.40 11.34
N GLN A 72 -33.00 -26.36 12.61
CA GLN A 72 -31.92 -25.49 13.09
C GLN A 72 -30.58 -25.84 12.44
N LEU A 73 -30.26 -27.13 12.27
CA LEU A 73 -29.06 -27.59 11.58
C LEU A 73 -29.01 -27.12 10.12
N GLU A 74 -30.12 -27.20 9.39
CA GLU A 74 -30.16 -26.68 8.01
C GLU A 74 -30.03 -25.16 7.95
N ILE A 75 -30.60 -24.41 8.91
CA ILE A 75 -30.39 -22.95 9.01
C ILE A 75 -28.91 -22.65 9.25
N MET A 76 -28.29 -23.26 10.27
CA MET A 76 -26.86 -23.07 10.57
C MET A 76 -25.98 -23.39 9.37
N LYS A 77 -26.29 -24.47 8.64
CA LYS A 77 -25.57 -24.86 7.42
C LYS A 77 -25.68 -23.82 6.31
N THR A 78 -26.85 -23.19 6.14
CA THR A 78 -27.00 -22.10 5.16
C THR A 78 -26.23 -20.85 5.58
N GLU A 79 -26.26 -20.48 6.87
CA GLU A 79 -25.50 -19.35 7.40
C GLU A 79 -23.99 -19.57 7.29
N MET A 80 -23.51 -20.77 7.61
CA MET A 80 -22.09 -21.13 7.46
C MET A 80 -21.61 -20.98 6.00
N LYS A 81 -22.40 -21.43 5.03
CA LYS A 81 -22.08 -21.26 3.60
C LYS A 81 -22.04 -19.79 3.18
N ALA A 82 -22.94 -18.97 3.72
CA ALA A 82 -22.95 -17.53 3.45
C ALA A 82 -21.69 -16.85 4.02
N LEU A 83 -21.29 -17.24 5.24
CA LEU A 83 -20.10 -16.70 5.90
C LEU A 83 -18.81 -17.09 5.18
N GLU A 84 -18.68 -18.35 4.76
CA GLU A 84 -17.54 -18.83 3.96
C GLU A 84 -17.39 -18.07 2.65
N LYS A 85 -18.52 -17.80 1.98
CA LYS A 85 -18.53 -17.01 0.74
C LYS A 85 -18.11 -15.56 0.99
N PHE A 86 -18.56 -14.95 2.09
CA PHE A 86 -18.18 -13.58 2.46
C PHE A 86 -16.67 -13.49 2.76
N ASP A 87 -16.15 -14.43 3.56
CA ASP A 87 -14.72 -14.47 3.91
C ASP A 87 -13.85 -14.63 2.66
N THR A 88 -14.19 -15.57 1.79
CA THR A 88 -13.49 -15.77 0.50
C THR A 88 -13.49 -14.50 -0.35
N MET A 89 -14.62 -13.78 -0.40
CA MET A 89 -14.73 -12.53 -1.15
C MET A 89 -13.82 -11.44 -0.59
N GLN A 90 -13.71 -11.31 0.75
CA GLN A 90 -12.81 -10.36 1.39
C GLN A 90 -11.34 -10.69 1.09
N VAL A 91 -10.97 -11.98 1.14
CA VAL A 91 -9.62 -12.43 0.79
C VAL A 91 -9.28 -12.10 -0.66
N ILE A 92 -10.20 -12.33 -1.60
CA ILE A 92 -10.00 -11.98 -3.02
C ILE A 92 -9.84 -10.46 -3.19
N LYS A 93 -10.70 -9.66 -2.55
CA LYS A 93 -10.63 -8.20 -2.60
C LYS A 93 -9.29 -7.68 -2.05
N GLY A 94 -8.81 -8.27 -0.96
CA GLY A 94 -7.49 -7.98 -0.39
C GLY A 94 -6.36 -8.31 -1.36
N ARG A 95 -6.40 -9.48 -2.02
CA ARG A 95 -5.39 -9.87 -3.03
C ARG A 95 -5.36 -8.93 -4.22
N GLN A 96 -6.52 -8.54 -4.76
CA GLN A 96 -6.61 -7.57 -5.86
C GLN A 96 -6.00 -6.23 -5.48
N THR A 97 -6.29 -5.74 -4.27
CA THR A 97 -5.71 -4.47 -3.77
C THR A 97 -4.19 -4.55 -3.68
N ILE A 98 -3.65 -5.67 -3.18
CA ILE A 98 -2.20 -5.90 -3.10
C ILE A 98 -1.56 -5.92 -4.49
N GLU A 99 -2.22 -6.50 -5.49
CA GLU A 99 -1.71 -6.59 -6.87
C GLU A 99 -1.62 -5.22 -7.55
N VAL A 100 -2.63 -4.37 -7.36
CA VAL A 100 -2.61 -2.97 -7.81
C VAL A 100 -1.46 -2.21 -7.15
N LEU A 101 -1.34 -2.28 -5.83
CA LEU A 101 -0.26 -1.60 -5.09
C LEU A 101 1.14 -2.04 -5.53
N ARG A 102 1.32 -3.32 -5.88
CA ARG A 102 2.59 -3.82 -6.43
C ARG A 102 2.90 -3.19 -7.78
N THR A 103 1.90 -3.06 -8.64
CA THR A 103 2.05 -2.44 -9.96
C THR A 103 2.40 -0.95 -9.83
N ASP A 104 1.71 -0.23 -8.94
CA ASP A 104 2.00 1.17 -8.64
C ASP A 104 3.43 1.34 -8.09
N LEU A 105 3.86 0.47 -7.18
CA LEU A 105 5.21 0.46 -6.64
C LEU A 105 6.28 0.22 -7.72
N ASP A 106 6.02 -0.70 -8.64
CA ASP A 106 6.95 -0.98 -9.74
C ASP A 106 7.01 0.17 -10.75
N SER A 107 5.90 0.88 -10.99
CA SER A 107 5.90 2.13 -11.77
C SER A 107 6.74 3.21 -11.10
N CYS A 108 6.50 3.45 -9.80
CA CYS A 108 7.26 4.43 -9.02
C CYS A 108 8.76 4.13 -9.01
N LYS A 109 9.16 2.86 -8.84
CA LYS A 109 10.59 2.46 -8.93
C LYS A 109 11.22 2.79 -10.28
N LYS A 110 10.48 2.63 -11.38
CA LYS A 110 10.97 2.99 -12.72
C LYS A 110 11.12 4.50 -12.87
N GLU A 111 10.18 5.28 -12.35
CA GLU A 111 10.24 6.74 -12.33
C GLU A 111 11.41 7.25 -11.48
N VAL A 112 11.66 6.63 -10.31
CA VAL A 112 12.83 6.93 -9.47
C VAL A 112 14.14 6.56 -10.16
N LYS A 113 14.16 5.50 -10.96
CA LYS A 113 15.31 5.20 -11.82
C LYS A 113 15.45 6.20 -12.99
N ALA A 114 14.38 6.89 -13.39
CA ALA A 114 14.44 7.99 -14.34
C ALA A 114 14.86 9.33 -13.67
N LEU A 115 14.70 9.47 -12.35
CA LEU A 115 15.27 10.54 -11.52
C LEU A 115 16.80 10.50 -11.45
N THR A 116 17.47 9.46 -11.97
CA THR A 116 18.94 9.40 -11.94
C THR A 116 19.51 10.59 -12.69
N GLN A 117 20.31 11.39 -11.99
CA GLN A 117 21.06 12.51 -12.56
C GLN A 117 21.77 12.07 -13.84
N ARG A 118 21.82 12.94 -14.83
CA ARG A 118 22.56 12.68 -16.07
C ARG A 118 24.05 12.93 -15.81
N TYR A 119 24.76 11.96 -15.21
CA TYR A 119 26.20 12.04 -14.96
C TYR A 119 27.02 11.29 -16.04
N ASN A 120 28.35 11.46 -16.02
CA ASN A 120 29.30 10.90 -16.99
C ASN A 120 29.10 11.44 -18.41
N SER A 121 29.13 12.76 -18.57
CA SER A 121 29.02 13.48 -19.83
C SER A 121 27.70 13.28 -20.57
N LYS A 122 26.60 13.17 -19.83
CA LYS A 122 25.23 13.00 -20.37
C LYS A 122 24.40 14.29 -20.36
N ALA A 123 24.89 15.34 -19.70
CA ALA A 123 24.29 16.66 -19.60
C ALA A 123 25.33 17.77 -19.38
N ASN A 124 26.37 17.76 -20.21
CA ASN A 124 27.40 18.79 -20.22
C ASN A 124 26.85 20.17 -20.56
N PHE A 125 27.54 21.21 -20.12
CA PHE A 125 27.44 22.53 -20.74
C PHE A 125 27.97 22.47 -22.17
N CYS A 126 27.35 23.25 -23.05
CA CYS A 126 27.68 23.23 -24.47
C CYS A 126 27.44 24.60 -25.12
N HIS A 127 28.11 24.81 -26.24
CA HIS A 127 27.67 25.72 -27.29
C HIS A 127 27.53 24.95 -28.62
N LEU A 128 27.28 25.66 -29.72
CA LEU A 128 26.99 25.07 -31.03
C LEU A 128 28.07 24.11 -31.55
N GLU A 129 29.34 24.35 -31.21
CA GLU A 129 30.49 23.65 -31.80
C GLU A 129 31.16 22.67 -30.83
N GLU A 130 31.00 22.87 -29.52
CA GLU A 130 31.69 22.08 -28.50
C GLU A 130 30.84 21.92 -27.22
N CYS A 131 31.00 20.77 -26.58
CA CYS A 131 30.48 20.49 -25.24
C CYS A 131 31.65 20.20 -24.31
N TYR A 132 31.60 20.71 -23.08
CA TYR A 132 32.65 20.53 -22.09
C TYR A 132 32.41 19.25 -21.28
N PRO A 133 33.21 18.17 -21.45
CA PRO A 133 32.96 16.89 -20.79
C PRO A 133 33.00 17.00 -19.26
N TYR A 134 32.23 16.14 -18.59
CA TYR A 134 32.15 16.04 -17.13
C TYR A 134 31.68 17.31 -16.41
N THR A 135 30.95 18.18 -17.11
CA THR A 135 30.31 19.38 -16.53
C THR A 135 28.83 19.14 -16.21
N ASP A 136 28.43 17.88 -16.06
CA ASP A 136 27.06 17.49 -15.73
C ASP A 136 26.56 18.08 -14.39
N LEU A 137 27.48 18.16 -13.44
CA LEU A 137 27.31 18.74 -12.11
C LEU A 137 28.25 19.92 -12.00
N ASP A 138 27.72 21.09 -11.67
CA ASP A 138 28.49 22.30 -11.47
C ASP A 138 28.30 22.79 -10.03
N LEU A 139 29.40 22.95 -9.29
CA LEU A 139 29.37 23.41 -7.91
C LEU A 139 29.66 24.91 -7.89
N ALA A 140 28.78 25.67 -7.23
CA ALA A 140 28.92 27.11 -7.12
C ALA A 140 28.87 27.57 -5.67
N THR A 141 29.51 28.70 -5.40
CA THR A 141 29.51 29.34 -4.08
C THR A 141 29.08 30.79 -4.19
N ASP A 142 28.36 31.27 -3.20
CA ASP A 142 28.04 32.70 -3.04
C ASP A 142 27.98 33.08 -1.55
N GLU A 143 27.54 34.29 -1.25
CA GLU A 143 27.39 34.80 0.11
C GLU A 143 26.39 33.99 0.95
N SER A 144 25.54 33.19 0.31
CA SER A 144 24.50 32.40 0.96
C SER A 144 24.91 30.93 1.17
N GLY A 145 26.01 30.45 0.59
CA GLY A 145 26.56 29.11 0.84
C GLY A 145 26.96 28.37 -0.43
N VAL A 146 26.84 27.04 -0.40
CA VAL A 146 27.21 26.13 -1.49
C VAL A 146 25.98 25.66 -2.24
N TRP A 147 26.12 25.55 -3.56
CA TRP A 147 25.06 25.21 -4.49
C TRP A 147 25.55 24.18 -5.49
N VAL A 148 24.63 23.39 -6.01
CA VAL A 148 24.88 22.50 -7.14
C VAL A 148 23.86 22.77 -8.25
N VAL A 149 24.37 22.94 -9.47
CA VAL A 149 23.58 23.04 -10.70
C VAL A 149 23.73 21.74 -11.47
N PHE A 150 22.61 21.11 -11.80
CA PHE A 150 22.58 19.83 -12.51
C PHE A 150 21.32 19.71 -13.37
N THR A 151 21.07 18.55 -13.94
CA THR A 151 19.79 18.26 -14.60
C THR A 151 19.39 16.80 -14.48
N THR A 152 18.11 16.52 -14.70
CA THR A 152 17.54 15.18 -14.71
C THR A 152 16.65 14.99 -15.94
N SER A 153 16.35 13.74 -16.28
CA SER A 153 15.46 13.43 -17.40
C SER A 153 13.99 13.83 -17.15
N LEU A 154 13.59 14.01 -15.89
CA LEU A 154 12.24 14.41 -15.53
C LEU A 154 11.98 15.90 -15.71
N ASP A 155 13.03 16.72 -15.64
CA ASP A 155 12.95 18.15 -15.89
C ASP A 155 13.23 18.50 -17.35
N PHE A 156 13.04 17.52 -18.26
CA PHE A 156 13.28 17.66 -19.70
C PHE A 156 14.68 18.17 -20.07
N GLY A 157 15.67 17.99 -19.18
CA GLY A 157 17.04 18.49 -19.36
C GLY A 157 17.24 19.97 -18.99
N ASN A 158 16.25 20.61 -18.37
CA ASN A 158 16.40 21.95 -17.81
C ASN A 158 17.33 21.94 -16.58
N MET A 159 17.95 23.08 -16.32
CA MET A 159 18.83 23.24 -15.16
C MET A 159 18.01 23.17 -13.87
N ILE A 160 18.53 22.42 -12.93
CA ILE A 160 18.03 22.30 -11.56
C ILE A 160 19.11 22.86 -10.67
N LEU A 161 18.73 23.77 -9.78
CA LEU A 161 19.59 24.33 -8.75
C LEU A 161 19.20 23.71 -7.41
N SER A 162 20.16 23.21 -6.65
CA SER A 162 19.93 22.80 -5.27
C SER A 162 20.92 23.46 -4.33
N LYS A 163 20.44 23.90 -3.17
CA LYS A 163 21.30 24.30 -2.06
C LYS A 163 21.93 23.04 -1.47
N VAL A 164 23.21 23.09 -1.14
CA VAL A 164 23.91 22.02 -0.44
C VAL A 164 23.87 22.33 1.05
N GLU A 165 23.35 21.39 1.83
CA GLU A 165 23.30 21.50 3.29
C GLU A 165 24.53 20.80 3.89
N GLU A 166 25.06 21.39 4.96
CA GLU A 166 26.18 20.84 5.71
C GLU A 166 25.76 19.53 6.40
N GLY A 167 26.58 18.48 6.22
CA GLY A 167 26.33 17.16 6.79
C GLY A 167 27.38 16.15 6.36
N GLU A 168 27.36 14.97 6.98
CA GLU A 168 28.23 13.84 6.63
C GLU A 168 27.37 12.59 6.33
N PRO A 169 27.13 12.25 5.05
CA PRO A 169 27.55 12.97 3.83
C PRO A 169 26.75 14.26 3.59
N PRO A 170 27.26 15.21 2.77
CA PRO A 170 26.53 16.41 2.41
C PRO A 170 25.22 16.04 1.69
N ALA A 171 24.16 16.77 2.01
CA ALA A 171 22.82 16.51 1.51
C ALA A 171 22.33 17.65 0.62
N LEU A 172 21.38 17.34 -0.28
CA LEU A 172 20.67 18.35 -1.04
C LEU A 172 19.53 18.90 -0.17
N GLY A 173 19.53 20.22 0.02
CA GLY A 173 18.49 20.94 0.73
C GLY A 173 17.35 21.33 -0.20
N LYS A 174 17.04 22.63 -0.22
CA LYS A 174 16.01 23.16 -1.10
C LYS A 174 16.46 23.09 -2.57
N THR A 175 15.54 22.68 -3.44
CA THR A 175 15.76 22.52 -4.88
C THR A 175 14.79 23.41 -5.66
N TRP A 176 15.28 23.97 -6.76
CA TRP A 176 14.53 24.81 -7.69
C TRP A 176 14.72 24.27 -9.11
N GLN A 177 13.60 24.10 -9.81
CA GLN A 177 13.56 23.80 -11.24
C GLN A 177 13.56 25.12 -12.01
N THR A 178 14.29 25.16 -13.12
CA THR A 178 14.35 26.33 -13.99
C THR A 178 13.77 26.02 -15.36
N SER A 179 13.54 27.05 -16.17
CA SER A 179 13.02 26.87 -17.54
C SER A 179 14.11 26.83 -18.62
N VAL A 180 15.39 26.79 -18.24
CA VAL A 180 16.52 26.86 -19.19
C VAL A 180 17.14 25.48 -19.40
N TYR A 181 17.20 25.05 -20.66
CA TYR A 181 17.85 23.80 -21.05
C TYR A 181 19.37 23.84 -20.78
N LYS A 182 19.90 22.88 -20.00
CA LYS A 182 21.30 22.93 -19.53
C LYS A 182 22.32 22.95 -20.67
N GLN A 183 22.09 22.22 -21.76
CA GLN A 183 23.04 22.20 -22.89
C GLN A 183 22.92 23.42 -23.81
N ALA A 184 21.98 24.33 -23.56
CA ALA A 184 21.94 25.64 -24.22
C ALA A 184 22.75 26.70 -23.47
N VAL A 185 23.38 26.32 -22.36
CA VAL A 185 24.18 27.16 -21.47
C VAL A 185 25.64 26.70 -21.54
N THR A 186 26.56 27.65 -21.54
CA THR A 186 28.01 27.41 -21.56
C THR A 186 28.62 27.34 -20.18
N ASN A 187 28.12 28.14 -19.23
CA ASN A 187 28.54 28.10 -17.84
C ASN A 187 27.52 28.75 -16.90
N THR A 188 27.64 28.50 -15.60
CA THR A 188 26.80 29.09 -14.56
C THR A 188 27.60 29.61 -13.38
N PHE A 189 27.05 30.58 -12.64
CA PHE A 189 27.61 30.99 -11.34
C PHE A 189 26.50 31.52 -10.42
N MET A 190 26.77 31.53 -9.12
CA MET A 190 25.87 32.08 -8.11
C MET A 190 26.43 33.39 -7.56
N ALA A 191 25.60 34.40 -7.34
CA ALA A 191 25.94 35.59 -6.57
C ALA A 191 24.69 36.11 -5.85
N CYS A 192 24.80 36.41 -4.55
CA CYS A 192 23.72 36.96 -3.72
C CYS A 192 22.38 36.19 -3.81
N GLY A 193 22.43 34.85 -3.87
CA GLY A 193 21.27 33.98 -3.98
C GLY A 193 20.60 34.00 -5.36
N VAL A 194 21.30 34.49 -6.38
CA VAL A 194 20.83 34.53 -7.77
C VAL A 194 21.76 33.66 -8.63
N LEU A 195 21.18 32.70 -9.34
CA LEU A 195 21.86 31.92 -10.36
C LEU A 195 21.94 32.75 -11.64
N TYR A 196 23.13 32.84 -12.22
CA TYR A 196 23.37 33.44 -13.53
C TYR A 196 23.85 32.36 -14.50
N ALA A 197 23.40 32.45 -15.75
CA ALA A 197 23.84 31.56 -16.81
C ALA A 197 24.37 32.35 -18.00
N THR A 198 25.40 31.77 -18.61
CA THR A 198 26.11 32.35 -19.75
C THR A 198 25.82 31.59 -21.04
N ARG A 199 25.97 32.26 -22.17
CA ARG A 199 25.94 31.66 -23.50
C ARG A 199 27.02 32.24 -24.39
N TYR A 200 27.54 31.37 -25.26
CA TYR A 200 28.52 31.74 -26.27
C TYR A 200 27.91 32.72 -27.26
N VAL A 201 28.60 33.84 -27.52
CA VAL A 201 28.23 34.78 -28.59
C VAL A 201 29.18 34.63 -29.77
N ASN A 202 30.47 34.80 -29.53
CA ASN A 202 31.55 34.61 -30.50
C ASN A 202 32.87 34.33 -29.76
N GLN A 203 34.00 34.32 -30.47
CA GLN A 203 35.31 34.00 -29.89
C GLN A 203 35.77 35.04 -28.84
N GLU A 204 35.26 36.27 -28.91
CA GLU A 204 35.68 37.39 -28.06
C GLU A 204 34.65 37.73 -26.98
N LEU A 205 33.41 37.25 -27.08
CA LEU A 205 32.31 37.64 -26.20
C LEU A 205 31.53 36.43 -25.68
N GLU A 206 31.23 36.50 -24.39
CA GLU A 206 30.26 35.67 -23.68
C GLU A 206 29.13 36.57 -23.18
N GLU A 207 27.88 36.10 -23.20
CA GLU A 207 26.76 36.86 -22.66
C GLU A 207 26.21 36.18 -21.41
N ILE A 208 26.12 36.92 -20.30
CA ILE A 208 25.24 36.58 -19.19
C ILE A 208 23.83 36.97 -19.62
N PHE A 209 23.05 35.98 -20.07
CA PHE A 209 21.72 36.21 -20.63
C PHE A 209 20.61 35.94 -19.62
N TYR A 210 20.83 35.01 -18.69
CA TYR A 210 19.79 34.49 -17.80
C TYR A 210 20.11 34.68 -16.32
N SER A 211 19.09 34.98 -15.52
CA SER A 211 19.14 34.92 -14.05
C SER A 211 17.93 34.23 -13.44
N PHE A 212 18.14 33.54 -12.33
CA PHE A 212 17.10 33.02 -11.46
C PHE A 212 17.32 33.43 -10.01
N ASN A 213 16.36 34.14 -9.43
CA ASN A 213 16.43 34.57 -8.04
C ASN A 213 15.78 33.53 -7.11
N THR A 214 16.57 32.91 -6.23
CA THR A 214 16.13 31.78 -5.38
C THR A 214 15.09 32.16 -4.31
N VAL A 215 15.02 33.44 -3.93
CA VAL A 215 14.09 33.97 -2.93
C VAL A 215 12.72 34.21 -3.55
N THR A 216 12.68 34.84 -4.72
CA THR A 216 11.44 35.24 -5.41
C THR A 216 10.94 34.19 -6.41
N GLY A 217 11.80 33.26 -6.82
CA GLY A 217 11.53 32.31 -7.91
C GLY A 217 11.43 32.97 -9.29
N LYS A 218 11.89 34.22 -9.44
CA LYS A 218 11.74 34.98 -10.69
C LYS A 218 12.90 34.68 -11.65
N GLU A 219 12.54 34.29 -12.87
CA GLU A 219 13.44 34.13 -14.01
C GLU A 219 13.52 35.41 -14.88
N ARG A 220 14.68 35.67 -15.48
CA ARG A 220 14.89 36.70 -16.50
C ARG A 220 15.80 36.15 -17.59
N PHE A 221 15.51 36.42 -18.86
CA PHE A 221 16.18 35.82 -20.03
C PHE A 221 16.96 36.80 -20.90
N ASN A 222 16.85 38.10 -20.64
CA ASN A 222 17.44 39.17 -21.45
C ASN A 222 18.20 40.15 -20.55
N LEU A 223 19.20 39.65 -19.81
CA LEU A 223 20.05 40.52 -19.00
C LEU A 223 20.98 41.38 -19.88
N GLY A 224 21.48 40.83 -20.98
CA GLY A 224 22.27 41.57 -21.97
C GLY A 224 23.60 42.08 -21.45
N ILE A 225 24.25 41.33 -20.54
CA ILE A 225 25.56 41.68 -19.98
C ILE A 225 26.63 40.87 -20.71
N PHE A 226 27.65 41.53 -21.23
CA PHE A 226 28.69 40.90 -22.04
C PHE A 226 30.04 40.86 -21.30
N ILE A 227 30.71 39.72 -21.37
CA ILE A 227 32.06 39.49 -20.85
C ILE A 227 33.00 39.34 -22.04
N SER A 228 34.08 40.13 -22.07
CA SER A 228 35.16 39.97 -23.04
C SER A 228 36.01 38.76 -22.70
N LYS A 229 36.20 37.85 -23.64
CA LYS A 229 36.98 36.61 -23.47
C LYS A 229 38.43 36.81 -23.89
N ILE A 230 39.34 36.16 -23.15
CA ILE A 230 40.75 36.07 -23.53
C ILE A 230 41.00 34.86 -24.43
N SER A 231 40.19 33.81 -24.33
CA SER A 231 40.22 32.66 -25.24
C SER A 231 38.80 32.18 -25.55
N PRO A 232 38.58 31.51 -26.70
CA PRO A 232 37.23 31.22 -27.17
C PRO A 232 36.39 30.38 -26.22
N ASN A 233 37.01 29.43 -25.53
CA ASN A 233 36.34 28.45 -24.69
C ASN A 233 36.48 28.78 -23.20
N ILE A 234 35.37 28.77 -22.47
CA ILE A 234 35.34 28.94 -21.02
C ILE A 234 35.00 27.58 -20.41
N GLN A 235 36.01 26.88 -19.88
CA GLN A 235 35.81 25.57 -19.26
C GLN A 235 35.24 25.65 -17.84
N ALA A 236 35.53 26.73 -17.10
CA ALA A 236 34.96 26.95 -15.77
C ALA A 236 34.76 28.44 -15.46
N LEU A 237 33.67 28.77 -14.78
CA LEU A 237 33.31 30.13 -14.37
C LEU A 237 32.79 30.11 -12.93
N ASN A 238 33.59 30.58 -11.97
CA ASN A 238 33.26 30.48 -10.55
C ASN A 238 33.29 31.83 -9.86
N TYR A 239 32.21 32.19 -9.18
CA TYR A 239 32.18 33.38 -8.33
C TYR A 239 32.75 33.04 -6.95
N SER A 240 33.64 33.91 -6.46
CA SER A 240 34.16 33.82 -5.10
C SER A 240 33.54 34.94 -4.26
N PRO A 241 32.76 34.61 -3.21
CA PRO A 241 32.18 35.61 -2.31
C PRO A 241 33.23 36.29 -1.41
N VAL A 242 34.45 35.73 -1.32
CA VAL A 242 35.53 36.25 -0.46
C VAL A 242 36.14 37.53 -1.05
N ASP A 243 36.36 37.54 -2.36
CA ASP A 243 37.00 38.63 -3.10
C ASP A 243 36.05 39.30 -4.12
N GLN A 244 34.79 38.89 -4.16
CA GLN A 244 33.73 39.41 -5.04
C GLN A 244 34.17 39.43 -6.52
N THR A 245 34.85 38.38 -6.93
CA THR A 245 35.48 38.26 -8.24
C THR A 245 35.01 37.00 -8.93
N LEU A 246 34.84 37.11 -10.26
CA LEU A 246 34.48 35.99 -11.12
C LEU A 246 35.77 35.38 -11.71
N HIS A 247 36.08 34.17 -11.27
CA HIS A 247 37.27 33.40 -11.65
C HIS A 247 36.95 32.55 -12.88
N VAL A 248 37.74 32.69 -13.93
CA VAL A 248 37.48 32.08 -15.24
C VAL A 248 38.69 31.27 -15.66
N TYR A 249 38.47 30.00 -15.99
CA TYR A 249 39.46 29.14 -16.61
C TYR A 249 39.12 28.96 -18.08
N SER A 250 40.02 29.40 -18.95
CA SER A 250 39.81 29.49 -20.40
C SER A 250 41.09 29.12 -21.14
N ASP A 251 41.11 27.96 -21.79
CA ASP A 251 42.20 27.45 -22.65
C ASP A 251 43.62 27.60 -22.05
N SER A 252 43.81 27.12 -20.82
CA SER A 252 45.06 27.22 -20.03
C SER A 252 45.36 28.60 -19.43
N ASN A 253 44.48 29.59 -19.61
CA ASN A 253 44.56 30.88 -18.94
C ASN A 253 43.60 30.94 -17.74
N MET A 254 44.03 31.64 -16.69
CA MET A 254 43.18 31.98 -15.56
C MET A 254 42.97 33.50 -15.57
N VAL A 255 41.70 33.92 -15.60
CA VAL A 255 41.28 35.31 -15.75
C VAL A 255 40.31 35.65 -14.64
N TYR A 256 40.31 36.91 -14.20
CA TYR A 256 39.50 37.37 -13.09
C TYR A 256 38.73 38.62 -13.53
N TYR A 257 37.41 38.62 -13.39
CA TYR A 257 36.58 39.80 -13.62
C TYR A 257 36.05 40.32 -12.29
N LYS A 258 36.34 41.58 -12.00
CA LYS A 258 35.77 42.24 -10.82
C LYS A 258 34.27 42.44 -11.05
N VAL A 259 33.46 41.90 -10.15
CA VAL A 259 32.00 42.06 -10.21
C VAL A 259 31.64 43.35 -9.49
N ILE A 260 30.74 44.15 -10.08
CA ILE A 260 30.12 45.30 -9.43
C ILE A 260 28.65 44.92 -9.27
N LEU A 261 28.29 44.53 -8.04
CA LEU A 261 26.94 44.13 -7.66
C LEU A 261 26.07 45.35 -7.29
#